data_AF-A0A521UED9-F1
#
_entry.id   AF-A0A521UED9-F1
#
_cell.length_a   1.000
_cell.length_b   1.000
_cell.length_c   1.000
_cell.angle_alpha   90.00
_cell.angle_beta   90.00
_cell.angle_gamma   90.00
#
_symmetry.space_group_name_H-M   'P 1'
#
loop_
_entity.id
_entity.type
_entity.pdbx_description
1 polymer ?
#
loop_
_entity_poly.entity_id
_entity_poly.type
_entity_poly.pdbx_seq_one_letter_code
_entity_poly.pdbx_strand_id
1 'polypeptide(L)'
;EITAALATDDFPAIERAASRIGFSEQMGQMCSHMGAGAPGFTEQALNFHHTADRIGAAARDRDRARVVTELGATLRTCTSCHAAWRQQIVDEPTWRRLTATAPPMHGAQQQTPHAPM
;
A
#
# COMPACT_ATOMS: atom_id res chain seq x y z
N GLU A 1 13.74 -0.88 -9.11
CA GLU A 1 14.31 0.34 -9.75
C GLU A 1 15.20 1.15 -8.82
N ILE A 2 14.72 1.58 -7.63
CA ILE A 2 15.54 2.35 -6.65
C ILE A 2 16.89 1.67 -6.35
N THR A 3 16.89 0.36 -6.08
CA THR A 3 18.12 -0.40 -5.79
C THR A 3 19.09 -0.48 -6.97
N ALA A 4 18.57 -0.54 -8.21
CA ALA A 4 19.40 -0.55 -9.41
C ALA A 4 20.06 0.81 -9.64
N ALA A 5 19.31 1.90 -9.48
CA ALA A 5 19.84 3.26 -9.55
C ALA A 5 20.86 3.56 -8.43
N LEU A 6 20.66 3.00 -7.24
CA LEU A 6 21.62 3.07 -6.13
C LEU A 6 22.96 2.39 -6.46
N ALA A 7 22.98 1.36 -7.29
CA ALA A 7 24.21 0.66 -7.65
C ALA A 7 25.17 1.53 -8.48
N THR A 8 24.65 2.55 -9.16
CA THR A 8 25.41 3.46 -10.04
C THR A 8 25.36 4.92 -9.58
N ASP A 9 24.89 5.19 -8.35
CA ASP A 9 24.69 6.54 -7.80
C ASP A 9 23.85 7.47 -8.72
N ASP A 10 22.87 6.89 -9.43
CA ASP A 10 21.93 7.64 -10.28
C ASP A 10 20.83 8.26 -9.41
N PHE A 11 21.18 9.35 -8.71
CA PHE A 11 20.27 10.09 -7.86
C PHE A 11 19.00 10.58 -8.57
N PRO A 12 19.06 11.11 -9.81
CA PRO A 12 17.85 11.44 -10.56
C PRO A 12 16.94 10.22 -10.79
N ALA A 13 17.48 9.04 -11.09
CA ALA A 13 16.67 7.84 -11.22
C ALA A 13 16.10 7.35 -9.88
N ILE A 14 16.85 7.47 -8.78
CA ILE A 14 16.33 7.19 -7.43
C ILE A 14 15.13 8.09 -7.13
N GLU A 15 15.25 9.40 -7.36
CA GLU A 15 14.17 10.37 -7.13
C GLU A 15 12.93 10.04 -7.96
N ARG A 16 13.09 9.82 -9.28
CA ARG A 16 11.99 9.45 -10.18
C ARG A 16 11.32 8.14 -9.79
N ALA A 17 12.08 7.18 -9.26
CA ALA A 17 11.54 5.91 -8.81
C ALA A 17 10.77 6.04 -7.49
N ALA A 18 11.30 6.84 -6.56
CA ALA A 18 10.64 7.13 -5.29
C ALA A 18 9.33 7.91 -5.50
N SER A 19 9.29 8.90 -6.41
CA SER A 19 8.11 9.74 -6.63
C SER A 19 6.88 8.97 -7.13
N ARG A 20 7.06 7.83 -7.80
CA ARG A 20 5.94 6.99 -8.26
C ARG A 20 5.18 6.30 -7.13
N ILE A 21 5.81 6.16 -5.97
CA ILE A 21 5.23 5.55 -4.76
C ILE A 21 5.16 6.53 -3.60
N GLY A 22 5.57 7.78 -3.81
CA GLY A 22 5.45 8.87 -2.85
C GLY A 22 4.00 9.30 -2.61
N PHE A 23 3.82 10.25 -1.70
CA PHE A 23 2.49 10.74 -1.37
C PHE A 23 1.92 11.64 -2.49
N SER A 24 0.60 11.56 -2.65
CA SER A 24 -0.19 12.54 -3.40
C SER A 24 -1.57 12.67 -2.75
N GLU A 25 -2.27 13.79 -2.97
CA GLU A 25 -3.62 13.98 -2.45
C GLU A 25 -4.58 12.90 -2.95
N GLN A 26 -4.49 12.55 -4.23
CA GLN A 26 -5.27 11.47 -4.83
C GLN A 26 -5.00 10.14 -4.11
N MET A 27 -3.74 9.83 -3.82
CA MET A 27 -3.39 8.63 -3.06
C MET A 27 -3.95 8.68 -1.63
N GLY A 28 -3.91 9.84 -0.99
CA GLY A 28 -4.50 10.02 0.34
C GLY A 28 -6.02 9.76 0.37
N GLN A 29 -6.74 10.20 -0.65
CA GLN A 29 -8.17 9.88 -0.82
C GLN A 29 -8.38 8.37 -1.01
N MET A 30 -7.57 7.72 -1.84
CA MET A 30 -7.62 6.27 -2.05
C MET A 30 -7.37 5.49 -0.75
N CYS A 31 -6.33 5.85 0.01
CA CYS A 31 -6.04 5.23 1.32
C CYS A 31 -7.15 5.44 2.34
N SER A 32 -7.82 6.60 2.31
CA SER A 32 -8.96 6.89 3.19
C SER A 32 -10.17 6.04 2.83
N HIS A 33 -10.46 5.88 1.53
CA HIS A 33 -11.54 5.01 1.06
C HIS A 33 -11.27 3.54 1.44
N MET A 34 -10.09 3.03 1.14
CA MET A 34 -9.71 1.64 1.48
C MET A 34 -9.76 1.38 3.00
N GLY A 35 -9.36 2.36 3.81
CA GLY A 35 -9.34 2.23 5.28
C GLY A 35 -10.68 2.44 5.97
N ALA A 36 -11.76 2.77 5.26
CA ALA A 36 -13.06 3.10 5.86
C ALA A 36 -13.63 1.97 6.76
N GLY A 37 -13.32 0.72 6.44
CA GLY A 37 -13.69 -0.46 7.23
C GLY A 37 -12.57 -1.03 8.10
N ALA A 38 -11.41 -0.39 8.16
CA ALA A 38 -10.20 -0.92 8.79
C ALA A 38 -9.48 0.17 9.61
N PRO A 39 -9.89 0.39 10.87
CA PRO A 39 -9.26 1.37 11.75
C PRO A 39 -7.74 1.19 11.81
N GLY A 40 -6.98 2.25 11.53
CA GLY A 40 -5.51 2.24 11.50
C GLY A 40 -4.88 1.90 10.15
N PHE A 41 -5.63 1.40 9.17
CA PHE A 41 -5.10 1.12 7.83
C PHE A 41 -4.62 2.40 7.14
N THR A 42 -5.45 3.46 7.10
CA THR A 42 -5.13 4.69 6.39
C THR A 42 -3.84 5.33 6.91
N GLU A 43 -3.67 5.42 8.23
CA GLU A 43 -2.45 5.96 8.84
C GLU A 43 -1.21 5.17 8.41
N GLN A 44 -1.27 3.84 8.48
CA GLN A 44 -0.14 3.00 8.12
C GLN A 44 0.17 3.05 6.62
N ALA A 45 -0.85 3.12 5.76
CA ALA A 45 -0.70 3.27 4.33
C ALA A 45 -0.06 4.62 3.96
N LEU A 46 -0.50 5.71 4.57
CA LEU A 46 0.07 7.04 4.36
C LEU A 46 1.53 7.13 4.82
N ASN A 47 1.86 6.50 5.96
CA ASN A 47 3.24 6.44 6.43
C ASN A 47 4.18 5.76 5.42
N PHE A 48 3.72 4.71 4.72
CA PHE A 48 4.48 4.11 3.62
C PHE A 48 4.80 5.15 2.54
N HIS A 49 3.81 5.88 2.04
CA HIS A 49 4.01 6.90 1.01
C HIS A 49 4.98 8.00 1.45
N HIS A 50 4.88 8.47 2.70
CA HIS A 50 5.80 9.46 3.23
C HIS A 50 7.23 8.94 3.43
N THR A 51 7.43 7.65 3.70
CA THR A 51 8.79 7.08 3.70
C THR A 51 9.41 7.11 2.30
N ALA A 52 8.61 6.90 1.25
CA ALA A 52 9.09 7.03 -0.12
C ALA A 52 9.45 8.49 -0.48
N ASP A 53 8.68 9.47 -0.01
CA ASP A 53 9.03 10.89 -0.19
C ASP A 53 10.42 11.22 0.39
N ARG A 54 10.76 10.62 1.53
CA ARG A 54 12.08 10.79 2.18
C ARG A 54 13.22 10.20 1.37
N ILE A 55 12.99 9.10 0.63
CA ILE A 55 13.97 8.59 -0.35
C ILE A 55 14.22 9.64 -1.44
N GLY A 56 13.16 10.22 -2.00
CA GLY A 56 13.27 11.27 -3.03
C GLY A 56 14.02 12.50 -2.52
N ALA A 57 13.75 12.93 -1.29
CA ALA A 57 14.49 14.02 -0.64
C ALA A 57 15.97 13.66 -0.46
N ALA A 58 16.29 12.46 0.01
CA ALA A 58 17.68 12.00 0.16
C ALA A 58 18.42 11.95 -1.18
N ALA A 59 17.72 11.57 -2.25
CA ALA A 59 18.28 11.54 -3.59
C ALA A 59 18.60 12.95 -4.12
N ARG A 60 17.72 13.93 -3.91
CA ARG A 60 17.99 15.34 -4.26
C ARG A 60 19.23 15.89 -3.56
N ASP A 61 19.43 15.50 -2.30
CA ASP A 61 20.60 15.90 -1.51
C ASP A 61 21.87 15.10 -1.87
N ARG A 62 21.75 14.11 -2.76
CA ARG A 62 22.82 13.16 -3.14
C ARG A 62 23.39 12.40 -1.93
N ASP A 63 22.56 12.19 -0.91
CA ASP A 63 22.94 11.51 0.32
C ASP A 63 22.65 10.02 0.21
N ARG A 64 23.63 9.27 -0.31
CA ARG A 64 23.51 7.82 -0.51
C ARG A 64 23.20 7.07 0.78
N ALA A 65 23.81 7.46 1.90
CA ALA A 65 23.61 6.79 3.18
C ALA A 65 22.17 6.98 3.68
N ARG A 66 21.62 8.20 3.53
CA ARG A 66 20.22 8.48 3.83
C ARG A 66 19.27 7.78 2.87
N VAL A 67 19.59 7.68 1.58
CA VAL A 67 18.79 6.89 0.62
C VAL A 67 18.68 5.44 1.10
N VAL A 68 19.79 4.80 1.49
CA VAL A 68 19.77 3.41 1.98
C VAL A 68 18.97 3.27 3.27
N THR A 69 19.13 4.23 4.20
CA THR A 69 18.41 4.24 5.48
C THR A 69 16.89 4.35 5.26
N GLU A 70 16.47 5.28 4.41
CA GLU A 70 15.06 5.50 4.09
C GLU A 70 14.47 4.35 3.27
N LEU A 71 15.23 3.76 2.34
CA LEU A 71 14.81 2.54 1.66
C LEU A 71 14.54 1.39 2.64
N GLY A 72 15.41 1.22 3.65
CA GLY A 72 15.18 0.26 4.72
C GLY A 72 13.91 0.56 5.52
N ALA A 73 13.61 1.84 5.79
CA ALA A 73 12.38 2.25 6.45
C ALA A 73 11.14 1.93 5.60
N THR A 74 11.16 2.24 4.30
CA THR A 74 10.07 1.90 3.37
C THR A 74 9.83 0.41 3.33
N LEU A 75 10.86 -0.44 3.19
CA LEU A 75 10.70 -1.89 3.19
C LEU A 75 10.09 -2.44 4.50
N ARG A 76 10.44 -1.86 5.65
CA ARG A 76 9.80 -2.20 6.93
C ARG A 76 8.31 -1.86 6.92
N THR A 77 7.91 -0.71 6.38
CA THR A 77 6.49 -0.37 6.26
C THR A 77 5.72 -1.30 5.31
N CYS A 78 6.33 -1.71 4.20
CA CYS A 78 5.73 -2.71 3.29
C CYS A 78 5.43 -4.01 4.03
N THR A 79 6.43 -4.54 4.75
CA THR A 79 6.30 -5.82 5.44
C THR A 79 5.36 -5.76 6.64
N SER A 80 5.36 -4.68 7.42
CA SER A 80 4.41 -4.51 8.53
C SER A 80 2.97 -4.35 8.04
N CYS A 81 2.76 -3.59 6.96
CA CYS A 81 1.43 -3.42 6.36
C CYS A 81 0.88 -4.74 5.84
N HIS A 82 1.69 -5.50 5.11
CA HIS A 82 1.27 -6.82 4.63
C HIS A 82 1.01 -7.81 5.77
N ALA A 83 1.77 -7.75 6.87
CA ALA A 83 1.51 -8.60 8.02
C ALA A 83 0.16 -8.29 8.70
N ALA A 84 -0.25 -7.02 8.74
CA ALA A 84 -1.48 -6.59 9.39
C ALA A 84 -2.72 -6.70 8.47
N TRP A 85 -2.59 -6.37 7.19
CA TRP A 85 -3.74 -6.06 6.33
C TRP A 85 -3.84 -6.92 5.07
N ARG A 86 -2.84 -7.76 4.75
CA ARG A 86 -2.91 -8.59 3.55
C ARG A 86 -4.09 -9.54 3.63
N GLN A 87 -5.00 -9.42 2.68
CA GLN A 87 -6.15 -10.32 2.55
C GLN A 87 -5.70 -11.76 2.33
N GLN A 88 -6.38 -12.69 3.00
CA GLN A 88 -6.24 -14.11 2.74
C GLN A 88 -7.12 -14.48 1.54
N ILE A 89 -6.53 -15.11 0.53
CA ILE A 89 -7.29 -15.68 -0.58
C ILE A 89 -7.70 -17.09 -0.16
N VAL A 90 -9.01 -17.33 -0.13
CA VAL A 90 -9.61 -18.59 0.30
C VAL A 90 -10.63 -19.07 -0.72
N ASP A 91 -10.97 -20.35 -0.67
CA ASP A 91 -12.05 -20.91 -1.49
C ASP A 91 -13.45 -20.48 -0.99
N GLU A 92 -14.46 -20.69 -1.84
CA GLU A 92 -15.85 -20.34 -1.55
C GLU A 92 -16.39 -20.99 -0.26
N PRO A 93 -16.15 -22.30 0.01
CA PRO A 93 -16.57 -22.90 1.28
C PRO A 93 -15.95 -22.23 2.50
N THR A 94 -14.65 -21.90 2.44
CA THR A 94 -13.94 -21.23 3.54
C THR A 94 -14.45 -19.81 3.72
N TRP A 95 -14.68 -19.07 2.62
CA TRP A 95 -15.24 -17.72 2.67
C TRP A 95 -16.60 -17.69 3.37
N ARG A 96 -17.54 -18.56 2.97
CA ARG A 96 -18.87 -18.65 3.61
C ARG A 96 -18.76 -18.89 5.10
N ARG A 97 -17.88 -19.81 5.51
CA ARG A 97 -17.66 -20.11 6.93
C ARG A 97 -17.10 -18.91 7.71
N LEU A 98 -16.12 -18.20 7.15
CA LEU A 98 -15.47 -17.05 7.81
C LEU A 98 -16.39 -15.82 7.89
N THR A 99 -17.33 -15.68 6.95
CA THR A 99 -18.20 -14.50 6.85
C THR A 99 -19.63 -14.71 7.35
N ALA A 100 -20.01 -15.95 7.70
CA ALA A 100 -21.37 -16.30 8.13
C ALA A 100 -21.91 -15.49 9.33
N THR A 101 -21.03 -14.96 10.18
CA THR A 101 -21.39 -14.17 11.36
C THR A 101 -21.10 -12.68 11.21
N ALA A 102 -20.57 -12.24 10.06
CA ALA A 102 -20.34 -10.82 9.83
C ALA A 102 -21.70 -10.11 9.65
N PRO A 103 -21.93 -8.97 10.31
CA PRO A 103 -23.10 -8.13 10.02
C PRO A 103 -23.14 -7.81 8.53
N PRO A 104 -24.33 -7.64 7.92
CA PRO A 104 -24.43 -7.31 6.51
C PRO A 104 -23.67 -6.01 6.22
N MET A 105 -22.53 -6.14 5.54
CA MET A 105 -21.83 -5.02 4.93
C MET A 105 -22.82 -4.37 3.96
N HIS A 106 -23.23 -3.13 4.23
CA HIS A 106 -24.17 -2.39 3.38
C HIS A 106 -23.59 -2.30 1.96
N GLY A 107 -24.11 -3.13 1.04
CA GLY A 107 -23.62 -3.18 -0.34
C GLY A 107 -23.72 -4.53 -1.06
N ALA A 108 -24.10 -5.63 -0.40
CA ALA A 108 -24.45 -6.86 -1.11
C ALA A 108 -25.78 -6.67 -1.86
N GLN A 109 -25.73 -6.08 -3.05
CA GLN A 109 -26.83 -6.14 -4.00
C GLN A 109 -27.20 -7.60 -4.19
N GLN A 110 -28.45 -7.90 -3.87
CA GLN A 110 -29.07 -9.21 -4.03
C GLN A 110 -28.94 -9.61 -5.50
N GLN A 111 -28.09 -10.59 -5.80
CA GLN A 111 -28.11 -11.25 -7.11
C GLN A 111 -29.40 -12.07 -7.17
N THR A 112 -30.41 -11.53 -7.83
CA THR A 112 -31.56 -12.31 -8.28
C THR A 112 -31.11 -13.30 -9.35
N PRO A 113 -31.47 -14.59 -9.26
CA PRO A 113 -31.12 -15.56 -10.29
C PRO A 113 -31.86 -15.22 -11.59
N HIS A 114 -31.12 -14.93 -12.65
CA HIS A 114 -31.67 -14.89 -14.02
C HIS A 114 -32.09 -16.30 -14.41
N ALA A 115 -33.40 -16.50 -14.61
CA ALA A 115 -33.92 -17.69 -15.27
C ALA A 115 -33.53 -17.66 -16.77
N PRO A 116 -33.15 -18.80 -17.37
CA PRO A 116 -32.86 -18.87 -18.79
C PRO A 116 -34.15 -18.80 -19.61
N MET A 117 -34.15 -18.00 -20.68
CA MET A 117 -35.05 -18.15 -21.84
C MET A 117 -34.36 -18.97 -22.91
#